data_AF-A0A4R5FC80-F1
#
_entry.id   AF-A0A4R5FC80-F1
#
_cell.length_a   1.000
_cell.length_b   1.000
_cell.length_c   1.000
_cell.angle_alpha   90.00
_cell.angle_beta   90.00
_cell.angle_gamma   90.00
#
_symmetry.space_group_name_H-M   'P 1'
#
loop_
_entity.id
_entity.type
_entity.pdbx_description
1 polymer ?
#
loop_
_entity_poly.entity_id
_entity_poly.type
_entity_poly.pdbx_seq_one_letter_code
_entity_poly.pdbx_strand_id
1 'polypeptide(L)'
;MTIASDVKTTTKNNILIVDDHPFIIEGYKNAITRYNPQEFEFLISQAKDCESAYNIITNPDTIAFDIAFLDISMPSYEEKGIYNGEDLARLISEYMPSCKIILLTMYTELLKIKTIIKTINPSGLVIKNDLTFDELLFAFDKVIKDEIYYSESVLKMLNLSEKDTIEIDQFDKQILFHLSKGTKLNDIPQYIPISLGAIESRKIKLKELLKIEEGSDVDLIREAKNKGLLF
;
A
#
# COMPACT_ATOMS: atom_id res chain seq x y z
N MET A 1 52.58 -25.95 5.41
CA MET A 1 51.82 -24.70 5.19
C MET A 1 50.36 -25.12 5.06
N THR A 2 49.67 -25.21 6.19
CA THR A 2 48.29 -25.69 6.25
C THR A 2 47.41 -24.49 5.95
N ILE A 3 46.79 -24.47 4.78
CA ILE A 3 45.81 -23.44 4.42
C ILE A 3 44.59 -23.75 5.27
N ALA A 4 44.40 -23.00 6.36
CA ALA A 4 43.14 -22.99 7.08
C ALA A 4 42.10 -22.47 6.08
N SER A 5 41.22 -23.35 5.63
CA SER A 5 40.03 -22.96 4.89
C SER A 5 39.13 -22.20 5.87
N ASP A 6 39.16 -20.87 5.82
CA ASP A 6 38.16 -20.04 6.49
C ASP A 6 36.78 -20.44 5.96
N VAL A 7 36.05 -21.21 6.75
CA VAL A 7 34.64 -21.50 6.49
C VAL A 7 33.90 -20.19 6.67
N LYS A 8 33.69 -19.44 5.59
CA LYS A 8 32.84 -18.25 5.58
C LYS A 8 31.46 -18.66 6.11
N THR A 9 31.10 -18.12 7.27
CA THR A 9 29.80 -18.36 7.90
C THR A 9 28.79 -17.46 7.20
N THR A 10 27.78 -18.06 6.57
CA THR A 10 26.68 -17.34 5.93
C THR A 10 25.59 -17.00 6.95
N THR A 11 24.92 -15.86 6.74
CA THR A 11 23.74 -15.45 7.51
C THR A 11 22.51 -16.19 6.97
N LYS A 12 21.88 -17.01 7.82
CA LYS A 12 20.67 -17.74 7.45
C LYS A 12 19.45 -16.83 7.56
N ASN A 13 18.63 -16.79 6.53
CA ASN A 13 17.35 -16.08 6.52
C ASN A 13 16.23 -17.03 6.11
N ASN A 14 15.14 -17.01 6.87
CA ASN A 14 13.94 -17.78 6.60
C ASN A 14 12.90 -16.89 5.91
N ILE A 15 12.43 -17.33 4.74
CA ILE A 15 11.60 -16.53 3.85
C ILE A 15 10.29 -17.26 3.60
N LEU A 16 9.19 -16.53 3.66
CA LEU A 16 7.88 -17.01 3.23
C LEU A 16 7.52 -16.35 1.90
N ILE A 17 7.02 -17.15 0.95
CA ILE A 17 6.45 -16.66 -0.31
C ILE A 17 5.03 -17.17 -0.43
N VAL A 18 4.07 -16.26 -0.59
CA VAL A 18 2.65 -16.59 -0.76
C VAL A 18 2.13 -15.94 -2.03
N ASP A 19 1.81 -16.75 -3.03
CA ASP A 19 1.24 -16.32 -4.31
C ASP A 19 0.45 -17.49 -4.92
N ASP A 20 -0.73 -17.25 -5.48
CA ASP A 20 -1.56 -18.31 -6.08
C ASP A 20 -1.08 -18.76 -7.48
N HIS A 21 0.00 -18.15 -7.98
CA HIS A 21 0.65 -18.50 -9.24
C HIS A 21 1.97 -19.28 -9.01
N PRO A 22 1.99 -20.61 -9.22
CA PRO A 22 3.18 -21.43 -8.97
C PRO A 22 4.43 -21.01 -9.74
N PHE A 23 4.27 -20.52 -10.97
CA PHE A 23 5.39 -20.05 -11.80
C PHE A 23 6.08 -18.83 -11.18
N ILE A 24 5.31 -17.96 -10.54
CA ILE A 24 5.80 -16.76 -9.87
C ILE A 24 6.62 -17.13 -8.63
N ILE A 25 6.10 -18.05 -7.80
CA ILE A 25 6.83 -18.59 -6.64
C ILE A 25 8.21 -19.13 -7.04
N GLU A 26 8.27 -19.96 -8.10
CA GLU A 26 9.53 -20.51 -8.58
C GLU A 26 10.47 -19.43 -9.13
N GLY A 27 9.94 -18.42 -9.81
CA GLY A 27 10.71 -17.25 -10.22
C GLY A 27 11.38 -16.54 -9.05
N TYR A 28 10.63 -16.29 -7.96
CA TYR A 28 11.13 -15.61 -6.78
C TYR A 28 12.16 -16.44 -6.03
N LYS A 29 11.91 -17.73 -5.83
CA LYS A 29 12.87 -18.66 -5.21
C LYS A 29 14.20 -18.66 -5.94
N ASN A 30 14.16 -18.73 -7.27
CA ASN A 30 15.35 -18.73 -8.10
C ASN A 30 16.11 -17.40 -8.03
N ALA A 31 15.40 -16.27 -7.91
CA ALA A 31 16.00 -14.96 -7.71
C ALA A 31 16.73 -14.88 -6.37
N ILE A 32 15.98 -15.10 -5.30
CA ILE A 32 16.42 -14.93 -3.91
C ILE A 32 17.59 -15.86 -3.60
N THR A 33 17.54 -17.13 -4.01
CA THR A 33 18.61 -18.10 -3.74
C THR A 33 19.95 -17.70 -4.38
N ARG A 34 19.93 -16.87 -5.43
CA ARG A 34 21.14 -16.39 -6.13
C ARG A 34 21.63 -15.04 -5.61
N TYR A 35 20.90 -14.40 -4.71
CA TYR A 35 21.31 -13.14 -4.11
C TYR A 35 22.43 -13.36 -3.09
N ASN A 36 23.61 -12.78 -3.34
CA ASN A 36 24.79 -12.81 -2.45
C ASN A 36 25.03 -14.16 -1.72
N PRO A 37 25.21 -15.29 -2.46
CA PRO A 37 25.29 -16.63 -1.85
C PRO A 37 26.56 -16.87 -1.00
N GLN A 38 27.50 -15.92 -1.03
CA GLN A 38 28.70 -15.93 -0.18
C GLN A 38 28.44 -15.31 1.20
N GLU A 39 27.32 -14.62 1.37
CA GLU A 39 26.96 -13.88 2.58
C GLU A 39 25.66 -14.43 3.19
N PHE A 40 24.71 -14.87 2.36
CA PHE A 40 23.41 -15.33 2.82
C PHE A 40 23.09 -16.77 2.39
N GLU A 41 22.35 -17.47 3.25
CA GLU A 41 21.73 -18.76 2.98
C GLU A 41 20.23 -18.62 3.23
N PHE A 42 19.39 -19.06 2.29
CA PHE A 42 17.95 -18.85 2.35
C PHE A 42 17.20 -20.17 2.55
N LEU A 43 16.39 -20.24 3.60
CA LEU A 43 15.35 -21.26 3.76
C LEU A 43 14.04 -20.67 3.26
N ILE A 44 13.42 -21.28 2.25
CA ILE A 44 12.21 -20.72 1.63
C ILE A 44 11.03 -21.66 1.83
N SER A 45 10.01 -21.17 2.52
CA SER A 45 8.68 -21.77 2.61
C SER A 45 7.74 -21.12 1.60
N GLN A 46 6.79 -21.90 1.09
CA GLN A 46 5.83 -21.42 0.10
C GLN A 46 4.39 -21.79 0.45
N ALA A 47 3.47 -20.92 0.11
CA ALA A 47 2.03 -21.15 0.16
C ALA A 47 1.36 -20.59 -1.11
N LYS A 48 0.18 -21.10 -1.43
CA LYS A 48 -0.53 -20.78 -2.68
C LYS A 48 -1.86 -20.05 -2.46
N ASP A 49 -2.24 -19.86 -1.21
CA ASP A 49 -3.52 -19.29 -0.80
C ASP A 49 -3.44 -18.86 0.67
N CYS A 50 -4.47 -18.17 1.14
CA CYS A 50 -4.55 -17.71 2.53
C CYS A 50 -4.59 -18.86 3.54
N GLU A 51 -5.19 -20.00 3.18
CA GLU A 51 -5.34 -21.15 4.08
C GLU A 51 -3.99 -21.83 4.34
N SER A 52 -3.25 -22.17 3.29
CA SER A 52 -1.92 -22.77 3.40
C SER A 52 -0.93 -21.82 4.08
N ALA A 53 -1.02 -20.52 3.81
CA ALA A 53 -0.19 -19.52 4.50
C ALA A 53 -0.52 -19.44 6.00
N TYR A 54 -1.80 -19.35 6.36
CA TYR A 54 -2.24 -19.33 7.76
C TYR A 54 -1.73 -20.54 8.53
N ASN A 55 -1.85 -21.74 7.95
CA ASN A 55 -1.41 -22.97 8.57
C ASN A 55 0.11 -22.98 8.79
N ILE A 56 0.90 -22.44 7.86
CA ILE A 56 2.35 -22.30 8.04
C ILE A 56 2.69 -21.28 9.13
N ILE A 57 2.07 -20.09 9.10
CA ILE A 57 2.39 -18.98 10.02
C ILE A 57 2.03 -19.32 11.46
N THR A 58 0.91 -20.00 11.68
CA THR A 58 0.39 -20.32 13.02
C THR A 58 0.92 -21.64 13.60
N ASN A 59 1.67 -22.43 12.82
CA ASN A 59 2.24 -23.68 13.32
C ASN A 59 3.37 -23.39 14.34
N PRO A 60 3.29 -23.91 15.58
CA PRO A 60 4.31 -23.70 16.61
C PRO A 60 5.71 -24.20 16.25
N ASP A 61 5.82 -25.16 15.33
CA ASP A 61 7.09 -25.71 14.87
C ASP A 61 7.72 -24.88 13.73
N THR A 62 6.99 -23.90 13.19
CA THR A 62 7.50 -22.99 12.16
C THR A 62 8.49 -22.01 12.78
N ILE A 63 9.73 -22.05 12.29
CA ILE A 63 10.74 -21.04 12.59
C ILE A 63 10.22 -19.69 12.08
N ALA A 64 10.36 -18.62 12.88
CA ALA A 64 9.94 -17.29 12.49
C ALA A 64 10.56 -16.89 11.13
N PHE A 65 9.77 -16.22 10.30
CA PHE A 65 10.24 -15.68 9.03
C PHE A 65 10.92 -14.33 9.25
N ASP A 66 12.01 -14.11 8.53
CA ASP A 66 12.71 -12.83 8.49
C ASP A 66 12.10 -11.91 7.43
N ILE A 67 11.65 -12.48 6.31
CA ILE A 67 11.03 -11.75 5.19
C ILE A 67 9.84 -12.55 4.65
N ALA A 68 8.72 -11.88 4.38
CA ALA A 68 7.56 -12.47 3.73
C ALA A 68 7.17 -11.71 2.46
N PHE A 69 7.09 -12.41 1.33
CA PHE A 69 6.50 -11.91 0.09
C PHE A 69 5.05 -12.38 0.02
N LEU A 70 4.11 -11.44 -0.05
CA LEU A 70 2.68 -11.74 -0.08
C LEU A 70 2.05 -11.08 -1.30
N ASP A 71 1.44 -11.89 -2.17
CA ASP A 71 0.42 -11.37 -3.06
C ASP A 71 -0.81 -10.94 -2.24
N ILE A 72 -1.40 -9.79 -2.57
CA ILE A 72 -2.63 -9.35 -1.92
C ILE A 72 -3.82 -10.16 -2.43
N SER A 73 -3.89 -10.44 -3.72
CA SER A 73 -5.08 -11.02 -4.35
C SER A 73 -4.97 -12.53 -4.49
N MET A 74 -5.35 -13.26 -3.45
CA MET A 74 -5.28 -14.73 -3.42
C MET A 74 -6.58 -15.35 -2.89
N PRO A 75 -6.81 -16.67 -3.11
CA PRO A 75 -7.95 -17.37 -2.51
C PRO A 75 -7.99 -17.21 -0.98
N SER A 76 -9.18 -16.91 -0.46
CA SER A 76 -9.42 -16.61 0.96
C SER A 76 -9.46 -17.87 1.83
N TYR A 77 -9.24 -17.68 3.14
CA TYR A 77 -9.54 -18.65 4.19
C TYR A 77 -10.60 -18.06 5.12
N GLU A 78 -11.85 -18.13 4.68
CA GLU A 78 -12.99 -17.47 5.32
C GLU A 78 -13.24 -17.96 6.75
N GLU A 79 -13.01 -19.25 7.03
CA GLU A 79 -13.21 -19.84 8.36
C GLU A 79 -12.36 -19.18 9.44
N LYS A 80 -11.21 -18.60 9.07
CA LYS A 80 -10.31 -17.85 9.95
C LYS A 80 -10.34 -16.35 9.74
N GLY A 81 -11.23 -15.84 8.88
CA GLY A 81 -11.35 -14.42 8.59
C GLY A 81 -10.13 -13.85 7.87
N ILE A 82 -9.40 -14.66 7.10
CA ILE A 82 -8.26 -14.21 6.29
C ILE A 82 -8.74 -14.14 4.84
N TYR A 83 -8.97 -12.95 4.31
CA TYR A 83 -9.60 -12.78 3.01
C TYR A 83 -8.61 -12.46 1.88
N ASN A 84 -7.40 -12.00 2.22
CA ASN A 84 -6.40 -11.52 1.28
C ASN A 84 -5.00 -11.44 1.94
N GLY A 85 -3.99 -11.05 1.17
CA GLY A 85 -2.63 -10.89 1.66
C GLY A 85 -2.43 -9.75 2.67
N GLU A 86 -3.31 -8.73 2.74
CA GLU A 86 -3.24 -7.72 3.81
C GLU A 86 -3.63 -8.33 5.16
N ASP A 87 -4.58 -9.25 5.19
CA ASP A 87 -4.96 -9.97 6.41
C ASP A 87 -3.83 -10.91 6.87
N LEU A 88 -3.16 -11.60 5.93
CA LEU A 88 -1.94 -12.36 6.22
C LEU A 88 -0.82 -11.47 6.77
N ALA A 89 -0.63 -10.27 6.21
CA ALA A 89 0.39 -9.34 6.71
C ALA A 89 0.14 -8.93 8.17
N ARG A 90 -1.13 -8.71 8.55
CA ARG A 90 -1.48 -8.46 9.96
C ARG A 90 -1.22 -9.67 10.83
N LEU A 91 -1.61 -10.87 10.37
CA LEU A 91 -1.33 -12.12 11.07
C LEU A 91 0.17 -12.33 11.32
N ILE A 92 1.01 -12.10 10.30
CA ILE A 92 2.47 -12.18 10.43
C ILE A 92 2.98 -11.14 11.44
N SER A 93 2.46 -9.91 11.41
CA SER A 93 2.86 -8.87 12.36
C SER A 93 2.51 -9.24 13.81
N GLU A 94 1.44 -10.02 14.03
CA GLU A 94 1.04 -10.53 15.34
C GLU A 94 1.92 -11.69 15.82
N TYR A 95 2.19 -12.68 14.95
CA TYR A 95 2.93 -13.90 15.32
C TYR A 95 4.44 -13.75 15.23
N MET A 96 4.92 -12.92 14.31
CA MET A 96 6.32 -12.75 13.92
C MET A 96 6.63 -11.26 13.71
N PRO A 97 6.61 -10.43 14.76
CA PRO A 97 6.68 -8.97 14.66
C PRO A 97 7.99 -8.42 14.07
N SER A 98 9.04 -9.24 13.98
CA SER A 98 10.31 -8.88 13.34
C SER A 98 10.37 -9.24 11.86
N CYS A 99 9.36 -9.94 11.33
CA CYS A 99 9.28 -10.30 9.92
C CYS A 99 9.04 -9.05 9.06
N LYS A 100 9.90 -8.85 8.07
CA LYS A 100 9.78 -7.76 7.11
C LYS A 100 8.83 -8.16 5.98
N ILE A 101 7.80 -7.36 5.76
CA ILE A 101 6.72 -7.72 4.82
C ILE A 101 6.89 -6.96 3.51
N ILE A 102 6.90 -7.71 2.40
CA ILE A 102 6.86 -7.20 1.04
C ILE A 102 5.51 -7.57 0.42
N LEU A 103 4.67 -6.57 0.19
CA LEU A 103 3.38 -6.74 -0.47
C LEU A 103 3.50 -6.55 -1.98
N LEU A 104 2.89 -7.46 -2.72
CA LEU A 104 2.79 -7.44 -4.17
C LEU A 104 1.32 -7.25 -4.54
N THR A 105 1.01 -6.28 -5.40
CA THR A 105 -0.39 -5.94 -5.68
C THR A 105 -0.65 -5.55 -7.13
N MET A 106 -1.85 -5.85 -7.62
CA MET A 106 -2.36 -5.30 -8.89
C MET A 106 -3.10 -3.97 -8.69
N TYR A 107 -3.29 -3.52 -7.44
CA TYR A 107 -3.97 -2.26 -7.17
C TYR A 107 -3.18 -1.07 -7.72
N THR A 108 -3.92 -0.18 -8.36
CA THR A 108 -3.38 1.06 -8.96
C THR A 108 -4.15 2.29 -8.48
N GLU A 109 -5.02 2.12 -7.49
CA GLU A 109 -5.83 3.16 -6.88
C GLU A 109 -5.08 3.80 -5.70
N LEU A 110 -4.84 5.12 -5.78
CA LEU A 110 -4.10 5.88 -4.77
C LEU A 110 -4.64 5.71 -3.35
N LEU A 111 -5.96 5.76 -3.17
CA LEU A 111 -6.58 5.60 -1.86
C LEU A 111 -6.31 4.21 -1.27
N LYS A 112 -6.31 3.16 -2.10
CA LYS A 112 -6.04 1.79 -1.66
C LYS A 112 -4.59 1.64 -1.25
N ILE A 113 -3.65 2.15 -2.06
CA ILE A 113 -2.21 2.16 -1.74
C ILE A 113 -1.93 2.93 -0.44
N LYS A 114 -2.48 4.14 -0.27
CA LYS A 114 -2.36 4.92 0.97
C LYS A 114 -2.92 4.16 2.17
N THR A 115 -4.04 3.46 1.99
CA THR A 115 -4.64 2.65 3.06
C THR A 115 -3.71 1.52 3.46
N ILE A 116 -3.17 0.76 2.50
CA ILE A 116 -2.21 -0.33 2.75
C ILE A 116 -0.98 0.18 3.52
N ILE A 117 -0.37 1.27 3.06
CA ILE A 117 0.80 1.87 3.74
C ILE A 117 0.44 2.26 5.17
N LYS A 118 -0.72 2.89 5.37
CA LYS A 118 -1.15 3.35 6.70
C LYS A 118 -1.49 2.20 7.66
N THR A 119 -2.13 1.14 7.17
CA THR A 119 -2.67 0.07 8.03
C THR A 119 -1.70 -1.08 8.23
N ILE A 120 -0.88 -1.39 7.22
CA ILE A 120 0.08 -2.51 7.26
C ILE A 120 1.50 -2.01 7.49
N ASN A 121 1.85 -0.81 7.01
CA ASN A 121 3.21 -0.26 7.05
C ASN A 121 4.28 -1.26 6.56
N PRO A 122 4.14 -1.82 5.35
CA PRO A 122 5.03 -2.86 4.87
C PRO A 122 6.43 -2.32 4.58
N SER A 123 7.45 -3.16 4.76
CA SER A 123 8.84 -2.88 4.39
C SER A 123 9.00 -2.77 2.86
N GLY A 124 8.17 -3.48 2.11
CA GLY A 124 8.10 -3.41 0.65
C GLY A 124 6.67 -3.27 0.14
N LEU A 125 6.43 -2.41 -0.85
CA LEU A 125 5.15 -2.39 -1.60
C LEU A 125 5.42 -2.22 -3.09
N VAL A 126 5.05 -3.24 -3.86
CA VAL A 126 5.33 -3.30 -5.31
C VAL A 126 4.04 -3.53 -6.08
N ILE A 127 3.80 -2.68 -7.08
CA ILE A 127 2.76 -2.94 -8.06
C ILE A 127 3.29 -4.01 -9.03
N LYS A 128 2.58 -5.13 -9.17
CA LYS A 128 2.98 -6.31 -9.98
C LYS A 128 3.29 -5.95 -11.44
N ASN A 129 2.72 -4.88 -11.99
CA ASN A 129 3.06 -4.38 -13.33
C ASN A 129 4.50 -3.85 -13.44
N ASP A 130 5.08 -3.35 -12.35
CA ASP A 130 6.49 -2.93 -12.27
C ASP A 130 7.41 -4.13 -12.03
N LEU A 131 6.84 -5.28 -11.67
CA LEU A 131 7.61 -6.40 -11.14
C LEU A 131 8.33 -7.16 -12.25
N THR A 132 9.64 -6.92 -12.31
CA THR A 132 10.60 -7.70 -13.07
C THR A 132 11.50 -8.50 -12.12
N PHE A 133 12.35 -9.37 -12.66
CA PHE A 133 13.33 -10.10 -11.85
C PHE A 133 14.31 -9.15 -11.14
N ASP A 134 14.78 -8.11 -11.85
CA ASP A 134 15.70 -7.12 -11.29
C ASP A 134 15.00 -6.27 -10.23
N GLU A 135 13.75 -5.89 -10.46
CA GLU A 135 12.96 -5.12 -9.49
C GLU A 135 12.70 -5.92 -8.21
N LEU A 136 12.37 -7.21 -8.34
CA LEU A 136 12.22 -8.10 -7.19
C LEU A 136 13.51 -8.19 -6.37
N LEU A 137 14.66 -8.39 -7.04
CA LEU A 137 15.95 -8.46 -6.35
C LEU A 137 16.33 -7.12 -5.71
N PHE A 138 15.99 -6.00 -6.35
CA PHE A 138 16.24 -4.68 -5.79
C PHE A 138 15.38 -4.40 -4.56
N ALA A 139 14.09 -4.74 -4.61
CA ALA A 139 13.19 -4.68 -3.47
C ALA A 139 13.71 -5.54 -2.31
N PHE A 140 14.14 -6.76 -2.61
CA PHE A 140 14.71 -7.68 -1.64
C PHE A 140 16.01 -7.15 -1.02
N ASP A 141 16.95 -6.63 -1.83
CA ASP A 141 18.22 -6.03 -1.39
C ASP A 141 17.98 -4.89 -0.39
N LYS A 142 16.99 -4.05 -0.65
CA LYS A 142 16.62 -2.95 0.24
C LYS A 142 16.05 -3.47 1.56
N VAL A 143 15.08 -4.36 1.49
CA VAL A 143 14.38 -4.86 2.68
C VAL A 143 15.30 -5.70 3.57
N ILE A 144 16.15 -6.56 3.00
CA ILE A 144 17.10 -7.36 3.80
C ILE A 144 18.11 -6.46 4.54
N LYS A 145 18.40 -5.25 4.02
CA LYS A 145 19.24 -4.21 4.65
C LYS A 145 18.47 -3.21 5.52
N ASP A 146 17.24 -3.52 5.90
CA ASP A 146 16.38 -2.69 6.76
C ASP A 146 15.96 -1.35 6.13
N GLU A 147 16.00 -1.25 4.80
CA GLU A 147 15.48 -0.11 4.05
C GLU A 147 14.03 -0.38 3.59
N ILE A 148 13.20 0.67 3.57
CA ILE A 148 11.85 0.61 2.98
C ILE A 148 11.97 0.73 1.47
N TYR A 149 11.20 -0.07 0.74
CA TYR A 149 11.16 -0.04 -0.70
C TYR A 149 9.73 0.06 -1.25
N TYR A 150 9.47 1.08 -2.07
CA TYR A 150 8.24 1.21 -2.84
C TYR A 150 8.58 1.29 -4.32
N SER A 151 7.82 0.56 -5.16
CA SER A 151 8.06 0.57 -6.60
C SER A 151 7.83 1.95 -7.21
N GLU A 152 8.37 2.18 -8.41
CA GLU A 152 8.30 3.49 -9.05
C GLU A 152 6.85 3.98 -9.22
N SER A 153 5.92 3.09 -9.58
CA SER A 153 4.50 3.44 -9.71
C SER A 153 3.88 3.85 -8.37
N VAL A 154 4.21 3.16 -7.27
CA VAL A 154 3.77 3.55 -5.92
C VAL A 154 4.28 4.94 -5.57
N LEU A 155 5.58 5.19 -5.77
CA LEU A 155 6.18 6.50 -5.47
C LEU A 155 5.57 7.61 -6.33
N LYS A 156 5.33 7.38 -7.62
CA LYS A 156 4.65 8.34 -8.51
C LYS A 156 3.26 8.68 -8.00
N MET A 157 2.47 7.68 -7.61
CA MET A 157 1.13 7.88 -7.06
C MET A 157 1.15 8.73 -5.78
N LEU A 158 2.09 8.44 -4.87
CA LEU A 158 2.25 9.20 -3.62
C LEU A 158 2.69 10.66 -3.90
N ASN A 159 3.67 10.85 -4.78
CA ASN A 159 4.19 12.18 -5.12
C ASN A 159 3.16 13.05 -5.87
N LEU A 160 2.36 12.46 -6.78
CA LEU A 160 1.25 13.17 -7.41
C LEU A 160 0.23 13.62 -6.36
N SER A 161 -0.03 12.79 -5.36
CA SER A 161 -0.95 13.15 -4.28
C SER A 161 -0.48 14.35 -3.44
N GLU A 162 0.83 14.50 -3.22
CA GLU A 162 1.37 15.67 -2.50
C GLU A 162 1.36 16.94 -3.35
N LYS A 163 1.45 16.80 -4.69
CA LYS A 163 1.37 17.94 -5.62
C LYS A 163 -0.07 18.36 -5.94
N ASP A 164 -1.03 17.44 -5.83
CA ASP A 164 -2.45 17.66 -6.18
C ASP A 164 -3.40 17.76 -4.96
N THR A 165 -2.89 17.79 -3.72
CA THR A 165 -3.73 18.10 -2.55
C THR A 165 -4.20 19.55 -2.62
N ILE A 166 -5.36 19.73 -3.22
CA ILE A 166 -6.17 20.92 -3.05
C ILE A 166 -6.61 20.98 -1.59
N GLU A 167 -5.92 21.79 -0.78
CA GLU A 167 -6.31 22.06 0.58
C GLU A 167 -7.43 23.10 0.61
N ILE A 168 -8.55 22.72 1.20
CA ILE A 168 -9.67 23.62 1.48
C ILE A 168 -9.98 23.56 2.98
N ASP A 169 -10.35 24.69 3.56
CA ASP A 169 -10.57 24.77 5.00
C ASP A 169 -11.95 24.22 5.42
N GLN A 170 -12.25 24.27 6.72
CA GLN A 170 -13.51 23.76 7.25
C GLN A 170 -14.74 24.50 6.71
N PHE A 171 -14.63 25.80 6.44
CA PHE A 171 -15.74 26.59 5.90
C PHE A 171 -16.01 26.20 4.44
N ASP A 172 -14.96 26.01 3.66
CA ASP A 172 -15.08 25.57 2.27
C ASP A 172 -15.75 24.19 2.18
N LYS A 173 -15.39 23.26 3.07
CA LYS A 173 -16.04 21.94 3.18
C LYS A 173 -17.52 22.06 3.52
N GLN A 174 -17.88 22.92 4.47
CA GLN A 174 -19.28 23.15 4.84
C GLN A 174 -20.08 23.78 3.70
N ILE A 175 -19.49 24.74 2.97
CA ILE A 175 -20.13 25.35 1.79
C ILE A 175 -20.41 24.27 0.74
N LEU A 176 -19.42 23.45 0.38
CA LEU A 176 -19.58 22.36 -0.57
C LEU A 176 -20.64 21.35 -0.09
N PHE A 177 -20.65 21.01 1.19
CA PHE A 177 -21.65 20.11 1.79
C PHE A 177 -23.08 20.64 1.61
N HIS A 178 -23.34 21.90 1.99
CA HIS A 178 -24.68 22.47 1.87
C HIS A 178 -25.12 22.62 0.40
N LEU A 179 -24.20 23.01 -0.49
CA LEU A 179 -24.46 23.01 -1.94
C LEU A 179 -24.81 21.60 -2.43
N SER A 180 -24.10 20.57 -1.98
CA SER A 180 -24.36 19.17 -2.36
C SER A 180 -25.74 18.65 -1.89
N LYS A 181 -26.30 19.24 -0.83
CA LYS A 181 -27.64 18.95 -0.33
C LYS A 181 -28.74 19.77 -1.03
N GLY A 182 -28.37 20.64 -1.98
CA GLY A 182 -29.31 21.51 -2.68
C GLY A 182 -29.76 22.72 -1.86
N THR A 183 -29.05 23.06 -0.78
CA THR A 183 -29.32 24.30 -0.03
C THR A 183 -29.04 25.50 -0.92
N LYS A 184 -29.99 26.44 -1.01
CA LYS A 184 -29.80 27.67 -1.79
C LYS A 184 -28.73 28.53 -1.13
N LEU A 185 -27.92 29.20 -1.94
CA LEU A 185 -26.79 30.03 -1.47
C LEU A 185 -27.20 31.02 -0.37
N ASN A 186 -28.37 31.66 -0.54
CA ASN A 186 -28.92 32.63 0.42
C ASN A 186 -29.30 32.03 1.78
N ASP A 187 -29.51 30.71 1.85
CA ASP A 187 -29.91 30.00 3.07
C ASP A 187 -28.69 29.41 3.82
N ILE A 188 -27.54 29.29 3.16
CA ILE A 188 -26.30 28.75 3.76
C ILE A 188 -25.83 29.52 5.02
N PRO A 189 -25.95 30.86 5.12
CA PRO A 189 -25.60 31.59 6.34
C PRO A 189 -26.36 31.14 7.60
N GLN A 190 -27.47 30.39 7.46
CA GLN A 190 -28.19 29.82 8.60
C GLN A 190 -27.46 28.62 9.24
N TYR A 191 -26.52 28.00 8.51
CA TYR A 191 -25.83 26.78 8.91
C TYR A 191 -24.33 26.98 9.15
N ILE A 192 -23.74 28.05 8.61
CA ILE A 192 -22.32 28.36 8.69
C ILE A 192 -22.13 29.75 9.29
N PRO A 193 -21.25 29.96 10.29
CA PRO A 193 -21.08 31.24 10.98
C PRO A 193 -20.24 32.26 10.18
N ILE A 194 -20.56 32.46 8.90
CA ILE A 194 -19.94 33.47 8.01
C ILE A 194 -21.01 34.16 7.15
N SER A 195 -20.69 35.36 6.65
CA SER A 195 -21.65 36.15 5.85
C SER A 195 -21.89 35.55 4.47
N LEU A 196 -23.03 35.88 3.85
CA LEU A 196 -23.35 35.49 2.48
C LEU A 196 -22.25 35.93 1.49
N GLY A 197 -21.74 37.16 1.61
CA GLY A 197 -20.65 37.65 0.77
C GLY A 197 -19.34 36.86 0.95
N ALA A 198 -19.06 36.37 2.16
CA ALA A 198 -17.90 35.50 2.40
C ALA A 198 -18.09 34.12 1.73
N ILE A 199 -19.31 33.57 1.76
CA ILE A 199 -19.67 32.31 1.09
C ILE A 199 -19.54 32.45 -0.43
N GLU A 200 -20.05 33.55 -1.01
CA GLU A 200 -19.93 33.86 -2.44
C GLU A 200 -18.47 33.96 -2.88
N SER A 201 -17.65 34.71 -2.14
CA SER A 201 -16.23 34.86 -2.44
C SER A 201 -15.48 33.52 -2.36
N ARG A 202 -15.75 32.72 -1.32
CA ARG A 202 -15.15 31.38 -1.17
C ARG A 202 -15.57 30.42 -2.27
N LYS A 203 -16.84 30.45 -2.68
CA LYS A 203 -17.35 29.65 -3.80
C LYS A 203 -16.65 29.98 -5.11
N ILE A 204 -16.35 31.25 -5.39
CA ILE A 204 -15.56 31.65 -6.56
C ILE A 204 -14.15 31.08 -6.48
N LYS A 205 -13.47 31.25 -5.34
CA LYS A 205 -12.13 30.68 -5.11
C LYS A 205 -12.11 29.16 -5.25
N LEU A 206 -13.15 28.46 -4.80
CA LEU A 206 -13.28 27.01 -4.97
C LEU A 206 -13.40 26.63 -6.44
N LYS A 207 -14.14 27.39 -7.26
CA LYS A 207 -14.20 27.16 -8.71
C LYS A 207 -12.84 27.36 -9.37
N GLU A 208 -12.12 28.44 -9.02
CA GLU A 208 -10.78 28.71 -9.53
C GLU A 208 -9.79 27.61 -9.15
N LEU A 209 -9.80 27.22 -7.87
CA LEU A 209 -8.95 26.17 -7.31
C LEU A 209 -9.20 24.82 -7.97
N LEU A 210 -10.46 24.53 -8.29
CA LEU A 210 -10.88 23.32 -8.99
C LEU A 210 -10.80 23.43 -10.52
N LYS A 211 -10.28 24.54 -11.05
CA LYS A 211 -10.10 24.82 -12.49
C LYS A 211 -11.40 24.72 -13.29
N ILE A 212 -12.49 25.23 -12.73
CA ILE A 212 -13.80 25.30 -13.37
C ILE A 212 -13.93 26.70 -14.00
N GLU A 213 -13.63 26.81 -15.30
CA GLU A 213 -13.66 28.08 -16.04
C GLU A 213 -15.09 28.60 -16.21
N GLU A 214 -16.03 27.72 -16.56
CA GLU A 214 -17.46 27.99 -16.64
C GLU A 214 -18.22 26.78 -16.09
N GLY A 215 -19.13 26.99 -15.13
CA GLY A 215 -19.82 25.87 -14.50
C GLY A 215 -20.85 26.27 -13.46
N SER A 216 -21.91 25.47 -13.40
CA SER A 216 -22.97 25.57 -12.41
C SER A 216 -22.50 25.07 -11.04
N ASP A 217 -23.36 25.19 -10.02
CA ASP A 217 -23.07 24.62 -8.70
C ASP A 217 -22.96 23.09 -8.77
N VAL A 218 -23.63 22.47 -9.74
CA VAL A 218 -23.55 21.04 -10.02
C VAL A 218 -22.15 20.64 -10.49
N ASP A 219 -21.52 21.44 -11.35
CA ASP A 219 -20.15 21.19 -11.83
C ASP A 219 -19.14 21.31 -10.70
N LEU A 220 -19.30 22.33 -9.84
CA LEU A 220 -18.50 22.50 -8.64
C LEU A 220 -18.59 21.29 -7.69
N ILE A 221 -19.79 20.80 -7.43
CA ILE A 221 -20.01 19.62 -6.57
C ILE A 221 -19.43 18.36 -7.21
N ARG A 222 -19.60 18.18 -8.54
CA ARG A 222 -19.06 17.03 -9.26
C ARG A 222 -17.54 16.99 -9.16
N GLU A 223 -16.86 18.09 -9.45
CA GLU A 223 -15.39 18.12 -9.37
C GLU A 223 -14.88 18.00 -7.94
N ALA A 224 -15.56 18.60 -6.96
CA ALA A 224 -15.24 18.40 -5.55
C ALA A 224 -15.34 16.92 -5.13
N LYS A 225 -16.34 16.18 -5.61
CA LYS A 225 -16.45 14.72 -5.39
C LYS A 225 -15.34 13.95 -6.09
N ASN A 226 -15.05 14.25 -7.37
CA ASN A 226 -13.99 13.60 -8.14
C ASN A 226 -12.62 13.75 -7.46
N LYS A 227 -12.37 14.91 -6.81
CA LYS A 227 -11.13 15.20 -6.09
C LYS A 227 -11.16 14.80 -4.61
N GLY A 228 -12.21 14.12 -4.15
CA GLY A 228 -12.30 13.62 -2.77
C GLY A 228 -12.47 14.70 -1.70
N LEU A 229 -12.90 15.91 -2.08
CA LEU A 229 -13.17 17.02 -1.17
C LEU A 229 -14.57 16.96 -0.54
N LEU A 230 -15.44 16.12 -1.10
CA LEU A 230 -16.81 15.90 -0.67
C LEU A 230 -17.18 14.42 -0.77
N PHE A 231 -17.81 13.89 0.27
CA PHE A 231 -18.23 12.49 0.40
C PHE A 231 -19.72 12.32 0.08
#